data_AF-A0A950KH72-F1
#
_entry.id   AF-A0A950KH72-F1
#
_cell.length_a   1.000
_cell.length_b   1.000
_cell.length_c   1.000
_cell.angle_alpha   90.00
_cell.angle_beta   90.00
_cell.angle_gamma   90.00
#
_symmetry.space_group_name_H-M   'P 1'
#
loop_
_entity.id
_entity.type
_entity.pdbx_description
1 polymer ?
#
loop_
_entity_poly.entity_id
_entity_poly.type
_entity_poly.pdbx_seq_one_letter_code
_entity_poly.pdbx_strand_id
1 'polypeptide(L)'
;MIVSYLQAIPRTFYSHALYREVLQDWQGIGFGYLLLVLAILCVPVTAAILFSLSSAAAQFSAGDFDYIFNQIPPMTFHDGTLNTEVPQPYYIRDRQSQTPLVVIDTTHDVLQWAKTGGDALVVGQHQILHKDKARGETRIYDFPAKGDFTLTRDNARSIAERIAAYVKILTVIFLYPLLLLAVMVYRMAQMLLYGLLTLGMGKIVKVPMEYQDAVRLACVACTPVLAADALTMMMMIHLPGLVFFALAMVCIYCAVKANTERGTVHG
;
A
#
# COMPACT_ATOMS: atom_id res chain seq x y z
N MET A 1 -0.79 -29.98 2.41
CA MET A 1 0.40 -29.17 2.11
C MET A 1 0.39 -27.82 2.84
N ILE A 2 -0.61 -26.93 2.63
CA ILE A 2 -0.65 -25.58 3.26
C ILE A 2 -0.66 -25.62 4.79
N VAL A 3 -1.41 -26.53 5.42
CA VAL A 3 -1.46 -26.66 6.89
C VAL A 3 -0.10 -27.06 7.49
N SER A 4 0.67 -27.88 6.78
CA SER A 4 2.04 -28.26 7.18
C SER A 4 3.00 -27.06 7.07
N TYR A 5 2.86 -26.23 6.04
CA TYR A 5 3.68 -25.01 5.90
C TYR A 5 3.41 -23.98 6.99
N LEU A 6 2.16 -23.78 7.40
CA LEU A 6 1.83 -22.87 8.51
C LEU A 6 2.44 -23.34 9.84
N GLN A 7 2.43 -24.64 10.11
CA GLN A 7 3.08 -25.22 11.29
C GLN A 7 4.62 -25.15 11.22
N ALA A 8 5.19 -25.10 10.01
CA ALA A 8 6.63 -24.98 9.83
C ALA A 8 7.17 -23.59 10.21
N ILE A 9 6.39 -22.50 10.02
CA ILE A 9 6.80 -21.12 10.31
C ILE A 9 7.30 -20.93 11.75
N PRO A 10 6.53 -21.23 12.82
CA PRO A 10 7.04 -21.07 14.17
C PRO A 10 8.22 -22.02 14.45
N ARG A 11 8.21 -23.22 13.86
CA ARG A 11 9.25 -24.22 14.03
C ARG A 11 10.61 -23.79 13.45
N THR A 12 10.68 -22.84 12.50
CA THR A 12 11.97 -22.33 11.99
C THR A 12 12.80 -21.65 13.06
N PHE A 13 12.18 -21.12 14.12
CA PHE A 13 12.89 -20.41 15.18
C PHE A 13 13.67 -21.34 16.12
N TYR A 14 13.31 -22.62 16.20
CA TYR A 14 13.87 -23.52 17.24
C TYR A 14 14.03 -24.99 16.85
N SER A 15 13.41 -25.47 15.77
CA SER A 15 13.34 -26.91 15.47
C SER A 15 14.39 -27.36 14.46
N HIS A 16 15.45 -28.01 14.95
CA HIS A 16 16.40 -28.72 14.08
C HIS A 16 15.74 -29.83 13.25
N ALA A 17 14.72 -30.50 13.81
CA ALA A 17 13.99 -31.56 13.11
C ALA A 17 13.26 -31.05 11.86
N LEU A 18 12.75 -29.81 11.88
CA LEU A 18 12.12 -29.21 10.70
C LEU A 18 13.13 -29.09 9.54
N TYR A 19 14.35 -28.63 9.81
CA TYR A 19 15.37 -28.48 8.77
C TYR A 19 15.76 -29.82 8.13
N ARG A 20 15.58 -30.93 8.84
CA ARG A 20 15.76 -32.28 8.30
C ARG A 20 14.57 -32.71 7.45
N GLU A 21 13.35 -32.53 7.95
CA GLU A 21 12.09 -32.77 7.25
C GLU A 21 12.03 -32.03 5.90
N VAL A 22 12.52 -30.79 5.88
CA VAL A 22 12.60 -29.96 4.66
C VAL A 22 13.53 -30.55 3.61
N LEU A 23 14.64 -31.18 4.00
CA LEU A 23 15.52 -31.83 3.02
C LEU A 23 15.03 -33.22 2.61
N GLN A 24 14.36 -33.95 3.51
CA GLN A 24 13.94 -35.33 3.29
C GLN A 24 12.60 -35.45 2.54
N ASP A 25 11.60 -34.70 2.97
CA ASP A 25 10.20 -34.95 2.61
C ASP A 25 9.61 -33.87 1.70
N TRP A 26 10.16 -32.66 1.75
CA TRP A 26 9.60 -31.57 0.95
C TRP A 26 10.05 -31.67 -0.50
N GLN A 27 9.14 -31.34 -1.42
CA GLN A 27 9.38 -31.36 -2.86
C GLN A 27 9.41 -29.93 -3.42
N GLY A 28 10.09 -29.74 -4.56
CA GLY A 28 10.21 -28.43 -5.22
C GLY A 28 11.32 -27.53 -4.66
N ILE A 29 11.31 -26.26 -5.08
CA ILE A 29 12.37 -25.26 -4.80
C ILE A 29 12.07 -24.45 -3.51
N GLY A 30 10.87 -24.57 -2.94
CA GLY A 30 10.48 -23.87 -1.70
C GLY A 30 9.80 -22.50 -1.91
N PHE A 31 9.62 -22.04 -3.15
CA PHE A 31 8.97 -20.74 -3.41
C PHE A 31 7.49 -20.66 -3.02
N GLY A 32 6.76 -21.78 -3.02
CA GLY A 32 5.40 -21.81 -2.48
C GLY A 32 5.36 -21.50 -0.98
N TYR A 33 6.34 -22.01 -0.22
CA TYR A 33 6.52 -21.68 1.19
C TYR A 33 6.94 -20.22 1.37
N LEU A 34 7.89 -19.74 0.58
CA LEU A 34 8.33 -18.34 0.61
C LEU A 34 7.17 -17.38 0.37
N LEU A 35 6.33 -17.64 -0.63
CA LEU A 35 5.14 -16.84 -0.92
C LEU A 35 4.19 -16.80 0.28
N LEU A 36 3.96 -17.93 0.94
CA LEU A 36 3.10 -18.00 2.13
C LEU A 36 3.65 -17.14 3.27
N VAL A 37 4.96 -17.27 3.56
CA VAL A 37 5.63 -16.46 4.60
C VAL A 37 5.53 -14.98 4.26
N LEU A 38 5.84 -14.60 3.02
CA LEU A 38 5.78 -13.20 2.59
C LEU A 38 4.35 -12.66 2.59
N ALA A 39 3.34 -13.45 2.21
CA ALA A 39 1.94 -13.03 2.29
C ALA A 39 1.55 -12.70 3.73
N ILE A 40 1.93 -13.54 4.70
CA ILE A 40 1.66 -13.29 6.12
C ILE A 40 2.40 -12.04 6.62
N LEU A 41 3.69 -11.89 6.30
CA LEU A 41 4.49 -10.75 6.74
C LEU A 41 4.12 -9.43 6.05
N CYS A 42 3.63 -9.48 4.81
CA CYS A 42 3.23 -8.28 4.07
C CYS A 42 1.94 -7.66 4.61
N VAL A 43 1.05 -8.42 5.24
CA VAL A 43 -0.20 -7.88 5.83
C VAL A 43 0.09 -6.79 6.87
N PRO A 44 0.84 -7.05 7.96
CA PRO A 44 1.10 -6.02 8.97
C PRO A 44 1.99 -4.88 8.42
N VAL A 45 2.92 -5.16 7.50
CA VAL A 45 3.73 -4.13 6.83
C VAL A 45 2.84 -3.19 6.00
N THR A 46 1.93 -3.73 5.19
CA THR A 46 1.00 -2.92 4.38
C THR A 46 0.08 -2.10 5.27
N ALA A 47 -0.41 -2.69 6.37
CA ALA A 47 -1.22 -1.98 7.35
C ALA A 47 -0.44 -0.82 8.01
N ALA A 48 0.83 -1.01 8.36
CA ALA A 48 1.69 0.03 8.91
C ALA A 48 1.91 1.17 7.91
N ILE A 49 2.19 0.85 6.63
CA ILE A 49 2.33 1.85 5.57
C ILE A 49 1.03 2.65 5.40
N LEU A 50 -0.12 1.98 5.35
CA LEU A 50 -1.42 2.64 5.22
C LEU A 50 -1.74 3.53 6.42
N PHE A 51 -1.39 3.09 7.64
CA PHE A 51 -1.56 3.89 8.84
C PHE A 51 -0.70 5.15 8.77
N SER A 52 0.58 5.04 8.41
CA SER A 52 1.49 6.18 8.25
C SER A 52 1.06 7.14 7.14
N LEU A 53 0.55 6.64 6.02
CA LEU A 53 -0.02 7.48 4.96
C LEU A 53 -1.28 8.19 5.43
N SER A 54 -2.16 7.50 6.15
CA SER A 54 -3.40 8.09 6.65
C SER A 54 -3.16 9.15 7.73
N SER A 55 -2.15 8.96 8.60
CA SER A 55 -1.81 9.94 9.63
C SER A 55 -1.13 11.17 9.02
N ALA A 56 -0.27 11.00 8.01
CA ALA A 56 0.30 12.10 7.24
C ALA A 56 -0.79 12.87 6.48
N ALA A 57 -1.70 12.16 5.81
CA ALA A 57 -2.84 12.76 5.13
C ALA A 57 -3.75 13.53 6.11
N ALA A 58 -4.07 12.95 7.27
CA ALA A 58 -4.89 13.61 8.29
C ALA A 58 -4.26 14.91 8.82
N GLN A 59 -2.94 14.92 9.02
CA GLN A 59 -2.21 16.12 9.45
C GLN A 59 -2.22 17.21 8.38
N PHE A 60 -2.12 16.83 7.10
CA PHE A 60 -2.20 17.75 5.97
C PHE A 60 -3.65 18.22 5.74
N SER A 61 -4.64 17.36 5.98
CA SER A 61 -6.03 17.58 5.60
C SER A 61 -6.88 18.28 6.66
N ALA A 62 -6.60 18.06 7.96
CA ALA A 62 -7.47 18.55 9.03
C ALA A 62 -7.57 20.08 9.07
N GLY A 63 -6.53 20.80 8.64
CA GLY A 63 -6.56 22.27 8.61
C GLY A 63 -7.20 22.86 7.35
N ASP A 64 -7.05 22.20 6.20
CA ASP A 64 -7.39 22.76 4.89
C ASP A 64 -8.77 22.31 4.42
N PHE A 65 -9.15 21.04 4.61
CA PHE A 65 -10.48 20.57 4.24
C PHE A 65 -11.56 21.14 5.15
N ASP A 66 -11.32 21.23 6.46
CA ASP A 66 -12.27 21.88 7.37
C ASP A 66 -12.44 23.36 7.01
N TYR A 67 -11.36 24.05 6.60
CA TYR A 67 -11.45 25.44 6.13
C TYR A 67 -12.30 25.57 4.86
N ILE A 68 -12.16 24.65 3.90
CA ILE A 68 -12.97 24.63 2.68
C ILE A 68 -14.42 24.26 2.98
N PHE A 69 -14.68 23.19 3.74
CA PHE A 69 -16.04 22.75 4.07
C PHE A 69 -16.84 23.78 4.85
N ASN A 70 -16.18 24.56 5.74
CA ASN A 70 -16.82 25.64 6.47
C ASN A 70 -17.26 26.82 5.58
N GLN A 71 -16.64 26.99 4.41
CA GLN A 71 -17.03 27.99 3.41
C GLN A 71 -18.17 27.52 2.51
N ILE A 72 -18.54 26.24 2.50
CA ILE A 72 -19.63 25.76 1.64
C ILE A 72 -20.97 26.36 2.15
N PRO A 73 -21.67 27.17 1.34
CA PRO A 73 -22.99 27.66 1.69
C PRO A 73 -24.04 26.55 1.52
N PRO A 74 -25.18 26.63 2.20
CA PRO A 74 -26.30 25.75 1.88
C PRO A 74 -26.73 26.00 0.44
N MET A 75 -26.79 24.91 -0.34
CA MET A 75 -27.24 24.94 -1.73
C MET A 75 -28.31 23.88 -1.94
N THR A 76 -29.34 24.23 -2.67
CA THR A 76 -30.40 23.29 -3.06
C THR A 76 -30.42 23.17 -4.58
N PHE A 77 -30.40 21.94 -5.04
CA PHE A 77 -30.53 21.61 -6.45
C PHE A 77 -31.91 21.01 -6.66
N HIS A 78 -32.67 21.59 -7.59
CA HIS A 78 -34.01 21.14 -7.95
C HIS A 78 -34.19 21.26 -9.47
N ASP A 79 -34.50 20.14 -10.13
CA ASP A 79 -34.78 20.06 -11.57
C ASP A 79 -33.82 20.87 -12.47
N GLY A 80 -32.50 20.65 -12.33
CA GLY A 80 -31.51 21.35 -13.17
C GLY A 80 -31.10 22.74 -12.68
N THR A 81 -31.72 23.24 -11.60
CA THR A 81 -31.50 24.60 -11.09
C THR A 81 -30.83 24.55 -9.72
N LEU A 82 -29.68 25.19 -9.59
CA LEU A 82 -29.01 25.42 -8.30
C LEU A 82 -29.50 26.73 -7.67
N ASN A 83 -29.90 26.68 -6.42
CA ASN A 83 -30.32 27.84 -5.63
C ASN A 83 -29.48 27.98 -4.35
N THR A 84 -29.18 29.22 -3.96
CA THR A 84 -28.45 29.54 -2.74
C THR A 84 -28.80 30.93 -2.23
N GLU A 85 -28.87 31.10 -0.92
CA GLU A 85 -29.32 32.34 -0.26
C GLU A 85 -28.16 33.24 0.21
N VAL A 86 -26.94 33.01 -0.30
CA VAL A 86 -25.77 33.83 0.05
C VAL A 86 -25.54 34.97 -0.94
N PRO A 87 -24.97 36.11 -0.50
CA PRO A 87 -24.56 37.18 -1.41
C PRO A 87 -23.60 36.69 -2.50
N GLN A 88 -23.87 37.07 -3.75
CA GLN A 88 -23.14 36.58 -4.93
C GLN A 88 -22.37 37.70 -5.64
N PRO A 89 -21.23 37.41 -6.30
CA PRO A 89 -20.56 36.10 -6.37
C PRO A 89 -19.91 35.69 -5.04
N TYR A 90 -20.07 34.41 -4.68
CA TYR A 90 -19.51 33.84 -3.45
C TYR A 90 -18.21 33.09 -3.74
N TYR A 91 -17.18 33.26 -2.91
CA TYR A 91 -15.85 32.71 -3.15
C TYR A 91 -15.47 31.70 -2.06
N ILE A 92 -15.13 30.48 -2.47
CA ILE A 92 -14.46 29.48 -1.63
C ILE A 92 -12.97 29.57 -1.93
N ARG A 93 -12.18 29.89 -0.91
CA ARG A 93 -10.74 30.17 -1.04
C ARG A 93 -9.90 29.08 -0.42
N ASP A 94 -8.71 28.92 -0.97
CA ASP A 94 -7.63 28.15 -0.35
C ASP A 94 -7.10 28.86 0.89
N ARG A 95 -6.79 28.10 1.94
CA ARG A 95 -6.36 28.66 3.23
C ARG A 95 -5.03 29.41 3.12
N GLN A 96 -4.07 28.86 2.39
CA GLN A 96 -2.70 29.39 2.36
C GLN A 96 -2.54 30.53 1.37
N SER A 97 -3.01 30.33 0.14
CA SER A 97 -2.83 31.28 -0.96
C SER A 97 -3.93 32.35 -1.03
N GLN A 98 -5.06 32.14 -0.34
CA GLN A 98 -6.27 32.98 -0.44
C GLN A 98 -6.84 33.12 -1.86
N THR A 99 -6.34 32.29 -2.80
CA THR A 99 -6.84 32.23 -4.17
C THR A 99 -8.21 31.54 -4.20
N PRO A 100 -9.15 32.01 -5.03
CA PRO A 100 -10.45 31.37 -5.16
C PRO A 100 -10.29 30.00 -5.84
N LEU A 101 -10.70 28.95 -5.14
CA LEU A 101 -10.78 27.58 -5.68
C LEU A 101 -12.11 27.37 -6.39
N VAL A 102 -13.19 27.89 -5.81
CA VAL A 102 -14.55 27.81 -6.36
C VAL A 102 -15.22 29.18 -6.26
N VAL A 103 -15.91 29.58 -7.32
CA VAL A 103 -16.78 30.77 -7.38
C VAL A 103 -18.20 30.30 -7.62
N ILE A 104 -19.14 30.71 -6.77
CA ILE A 104 -20.56 30.41 -6.92
C ILE A 104 -21.26 31.70 -7.35
N ASP A 105 -21.82 31.72 -8.55
CA ASP A 105 -22.54 32.85 -9.13
C ASP A 105 -23.70 32.35 -9.99
N THR A 106 -24.88 32.27 -9.38
CA THR A 106 -26.13 31.90 -10.06
C THR A 106 -26.83 33.11 -10.68
N THR A 107 -26.31 34.32 -10.51
CA THR A 107 -26.91 35.56 -11.04
C THR A 107 -26.45 35.91 -12.45
N HIS A 108 -25.23 35.51 -12.82
CA HIS A 108 -24.65 35.77 -14.13
C HIS A 108 -24.37 34.49 -14.91
N ASP A 109 -24.25 34.61 -16.23
CA ASP A 109 -23.85 33.52 -17.11
C ASP A 109 -22.40 33.12 -16.85
N VAL A 110 -22.15 31.82 -16.68
CA VAL A 110 -20.80 31.25 -16.46
C VAL A 110 -19.84 31.59 -17.60
N LEU A 111 -20.33 31.86 -18.82
CA LEU A 111 -19.52 32.28 -19.96
C LEU A 111 -18.83 33.64 -19.75
N GLN A 112 -19.37 34.50 -18.89
CA GLN A 112 -18.68 35.74 -18.52
C GLN A 112 -17.38 35.43 -17.78
N TRP A 113 -17.39 34.36 -16.98
CA TRP A 113 -16.24 33.88 -16.25
C TRP A 113 -15.21 33.12 -17.10
N ALA A 114 -15.62 32.60 -18.28
CA ALA A 114 -14.69 32.04 -19.25
C ALA A 114 -13.63 33.07 -19.68
N LYS A 115 -14.02 34.35 -19.78
CA LYS A 115 -13.18 35.47 -20.23
C LYS A 115 -12.27 36.04 -19.14
N THR A 116 -12.61 35.88 -17.87
CA THR A 116 -11.75 36.31 -16.75
C THR A 116 -10.62 35.31 -16.56
N GLY A 117 -9.36 35.75 -16.53
CA GLY A 117 -8.17 34.89 -16.44
C GLY A 117 -7.94 34.19 -15.09
N GLY A 118 -9.00 33.93 -14.31
CA GLY A 118 -8.93 33.22 -13.03
C GLY A 118 -9.08 31.71 -13.18
N ASP A 119 -8.49 30.98 -12.23
CA ASP A 119 -8.35 29.51 -12.24
C ASP A 119 -9.38 28.76 -11.40
N ALA A 120 -10.42 29.46 -10.96
CA ALA A 120 -11.44 28.89 -10.09
C ALA A 120 -12.46 28.06 -10.88
N LEU A 121 -12.99 27.01 -10.24
CA LEU A 121 -14.19 26.34 -10.70
C LEU A 121 -15.38 27.29 -10.53
N VAL A 122 -16.15 27.56 -11.59
CA VAL A 122 -17.29 28.47 -11.51
C VAL A 122 -18.57 27.65 -11.55
N VAL A 123 -19.40 27.81 -10.52
CA VAL A 123 -20.68 27.11 -10.38
C VAL A 123 -21.78 28.14 -10.59
N GLY A 124 -22.48 28.01 -11.73
CA GLY A 124 -23.63 28.83 -12.09
C GLY A 124 -24.95 28.18 -11.72
N GLN A 125 -26.05 28.78 -12.20
CA GLN A 125 -27.40 28.31 -11.90
C GLN A 125 -27.71 26.95 -12.56
N HIS A 126 -27.30 26.77 -13.82
CA HIS A 126 -27.61 25.58 -14.64
C HIS A 126 -26.35 24.82 -15.09
N GLN A 127 -25.17 25.40 -14.87
CA GLN A 127 -23.93 24.96 -15.50
C GLN A 127 -22.73 25.12 -14.56
N ILE A 128 -21.73 24.26 -14.72
CA ILE A 128 -20.41 24.39 -14.11
C ILE A 128 -19.39 24.66 -15.21
N LEU A 129 -18.55 25.67 -14.99
CA LEU A 129 -17.39 25.95 -15.83
C LEU A 129 -16.11 25.53 -15.11
N HIS A 130 -15.34 24.66 -15.77
CA HIS A 130 -14.03 24.19 -15.31
C HIS A 130 -12.96 24.54 -16.35
N LYS A 131 -11.90 25.20 -15.92
CA LYS A 131 -10.74 25.52 -16.75
C LYS A 131 -9.62 24.53 -16.49
N ASP A 132 -9.29 23.73 -17.50
CA ASP A 132 -8.18 22.79 -17.46
C ASP A 132 -6.89 23.50 -17.90
N LYS A 133 -6.04 23.84 -16.92
CA LYS A 133 -4.73 24.48 -17.17
C LYS A 133 -3.78 23.61 -17.99
N ALA A 134 -3.83 22.29 -17.81
CA ALA A 134 -2.86 21.41 -18.45
C ALA A 134 -3.11 21.32 -19.97
N ARG A 135 -4.35 21.55 -20.40
CA ARG A 135 -4.77 21.50 -21.80
C ARG A 135 -5.14 22.87 -22.39
N GLY A 136 -5.27 23.90 -21.57
CA GLY A 136 -5.75 25.22 -22.01
C GLY A 136 -7.22 25.21 -22.44
N GLU A 137 -8.00 24.22 -22.00
CA GLU A 137 -9.40 24.04 -22.41
C GLU A 137 -10.34 24.56 -21.32
N THR A 138 -11.40 25.28 -21.73
CA THR A 138 -12.54 25.58 -20.85
C THR A 138 -13.67 24.62 -21.17
N ARG A 139 -14.13 23.88 -20.16
CA ARG A 139 -15.22 22.93 -20.29
C ARG A 139 -16.41 23.40 -19.48
N ILE A 140 -17.58 23.31 -20.09
CA ILE A 140 -18.85 23.65 -19.46
C ILE A 140 -19.68 22.37 -19.37
N TYR A 141 -20.21 22.11 -18.19
CA TYR A 141 -21.05 20.96 -17.90
C TYR A 141 -22.43 21.45 -17.48
N ASP A 142 -23.47 21.05 -18.20
CA ASP A 142 -24.84 21.30 -17.79
C ASP A 142 -25.24 20.40 -16.63
N PHE A 143 -26.02 20.93 -15.70
CA PHE A 143 -26.61 20.12 -14.66
C PHE A 143 -27.66 19.15 -15.22
N PRO A 144 -27.81 17.96 -14.63
CA PRO A 144 -28.82 17.00 -15.06
C PRO A 144 -30.23 17.57 -14.84
N ALA A 145 -31.10 17.47 -15.86
CA ALA A 145 -32.46 18.03 -15.85
C ALA A 145 -33.43 17.38 -14.83
N LYS A 146 -33.02 16.33 -14.13
CA LYS A 146 -33.82 15.61 -13.13
C LYS A 146 -32.97 15.26 -11.93
N GLY A 147 -33.50 15.52 -10.74
CA GLY A 147 -32.91 15.13 -9.47
C GLY A 147 -32.92 16.28 -8.48
N ASP A 148 -33.23 15.95 -7.23
CA ASP A 148 -33.19 16.89 -6.11
C ASP A 148 -32.05 16.51 -5.19
N PHE A 149 -31.22 17.50 -4.84
CA PHE A 149 -30.13 17.28 -3.91
C PHE A 149 -29.85 18.54 -3.10
N THR A 150 -29.67 18.37 -1.79
CA THR A 150 -29.28 19.46 -0.90
C THR A 150 -27.83 19.29 -0.49
N LEU A 151 -26.98 20.22 -0.92
CA LEU A 151 -25.60 20.28 -0.46
C LEU A 151 -25.52 21.19 0.75
N THR A 152 -25.44 20.56 1.92
CA THR A 152 -25.07 21.20 3.18
C THR A 152 -23.62 20.86 3.52
N ARG A 153 -23.05 21.56 4.50
CA ARG A 153 -21.69 21.28 4.99
C ARG A 153 -21.54 19.84 5.47
N ASP A 154 -22.53 19.35 6.22
CA ASP A 154 -22.53 17.99 6.76
C ASP A 154 -22.62 16.95 5.64
N ASN A 155 -23.47 17.21 4.64
CA ASN A 155 -23.59 16.32 3.47
C ASN A 155 -22.28 16.30 2.66
N ALA A 156 -21.66 17.46 2.41
CA ALA A 156 -20.38 17.57 1.71
C ALA A 156 -19.27 16.80 2.42
N ARG A 157 -19.17 16.95 3.75
CA ARG A 157 -18.22 16.22 4.58
C ARG A 157 -18.46 14.70 4.50
N SER A 158 -19.70 14.26 4.64
CA SER A 158 -20.04 12.83 4.60
C SER A 158 -19.70 12.18 3.24
N ILE A 159 -19.89 12.92 2.14
CA ILE A 159 -19.55 12.46 0.79
C ILE A 159 -18.02 12.34 0.66
N ALA A 160 -17.28 13.35 1.12
CA ALA A 160 -15.82 13.32 1.08
C ALA A 160 -15.25 12.15 1.91
N GLU A 161 -15.79 11.91 3.11
CA GLU A 161 -15.41 10.78 3.96
C GLU A 161 -15.69 9.43 3.29
N ARG A 162 -16.83 9.29 2.59
CA ARG A 162 -17.16 8.10 1.80
C ARG A 162 -16.22 7.88 0.64
N ILE A 163 -15.89 8.93 -0.12
CA ILE A 163 -14.93 8.87 -1.23
C ILE A 163 -13.55 8.47 -0.70
N ALA A 164 -13.09 9.10 0.38
CA ALA A 164 -11.80 8.77 1.00
C ALA A 164 -11.75 7.31 1.47
N ALA A 165 -12.83 6.81 2.08
CA ALA A 165 -12.94 5.40 2.48
C ALA A 165 -12.87 4.45 1.27
N TYR A 166 -13.55 4.78 0.18
CA TYR A 166 -13.53 3.99 -1.04
C TYR A 166 -12.13 3.97 -1.68
N VAL A 167 -11.48 5.13 -1.80
CA VAL A 167 -10.11 5.27 -2.31
C VAL A 167 -9.13 4.49 -1.44
N LYS A 168 -9.28 4.51 -0.11
CA LYS A 168 -8.46 3.72 0.81
C LYS A 168 -8.61 2.22 0.55
N ILE A 169 -9.83 1.71 0.44
CA ILE A 169 -10.09 0.28 0.15
C ILE A 169 -9.47 -0.10 -1.20
N LEU A 170 -9.70 0.72 -2.23
CA LEU A 170 -9.16 0.49 -3.56
C LEU A 170 -7.62 0.45 -3.54
N THR A 171 -7.02 1.37 -2.79
CA THR A 171 -5.56 1.42 -2.58
C THR A 171 -5.07 0.13 -1.94
N VAL A 172 -5.72 -0.41 -0.91
CA VAL A 172 -5.32 -1.69 -0.29
C VAL A 172 -5.39 -2.85 -1.28
N ILE A 173 -6.50 -2.94 -2.04
CA ILE A 173 -6.75 -4.02 -3.00
C ILE A 173 -5.67 -4.08 -4.09
N PHE A 174 -5.17 -2.94 -4.56
CA PHE A 174 -4.13 -2.90 -5.59
C PHE A 174 -2.71 -2.87 -5.02
N LEU A 175 -2.48 -2.14 -3.94
CA LEU A 175 -1.15 -1.96 -3.35
C LEU A 175 -0.63 -3.25 -2.74
N TYR A 176 -1.48 -4.01 -2.03
CA TYR A 176 -1.08 -5.26 -1.39
C TYR A 176 -0.53 -6.31 -2.37
N PRO A 177 -1.25 -6.73 -3.44
CA PRO A 177 -0.73 -7.73 -4.37
C PRO A 177 0.49 -7.22 -5.15
N LEU A 178 0.52 -5.93 -5.48
CA LEU A 178 1.68 -5.32 -6.15
C LEU A 178 2.93 -5.39 -5.27
N LEU A 179 2.81 -5.00 -4.00
CA LEU A 179 3.90 -5.02 -3.04
C LEU A 179 4.35 -6.45 -2.75
N LEU A 180 3.41 -7.37 -2.54
CA LEU A 180 3.70 -8.79 -2.34
C LEU A 180 4.46 -9.37 -3.55
N LEU A 181 4.04 -9.06 -4.77
CA LEU A 181 4.72 -9.52 -5.98
C LEU A 181 6.14 -8.94 -6.09
N ALA A 182 6.30 -7.63 -5.88
CA ALA A 182 7.60 -6.98 -5.94
C ALA A 182 8.59 -7.57 -4.91
N VAL A 183 8.13 -7.75 -3.67
CA VAL A 183 8.93 -8.37 -2.60
C VAL A 183 9.21 -9.84 -2.92
N MET A 184 8.25 -10.58 -3.46
CA MET A 184 8.44 -11.98 -3.86
C MET A 184 9.54 -12.12 -4.91
N VAL A 185 9.52 -11.31 -5.98
CA VAL A 185 10.55 -11.36 -7.04
C VAL A 185 11.93 -11.04 -6.47
N TYR A 186 12.03 -9.99 -5.66
CA TYR A 186 13.28 -9.63 -5.00
C TYR A 186 13.81 -10.77 -4.10
N ARG A 187 12.94 -11.37 -3.28
CA ARG A 187 13.31 -12.46 -2.38
C ARG A 187 13.61 -13.76 -3.11
N MET A 188 12.94 -14.07 -4.21
CA MET A 188 13.27 -15.23 -5.05
C MET A 188 14.70 -15.12 -5.58
N ALA A 189 15.08 -13.95 -6.13
CA ALA A 189 16.46 -13.71 -6.57
C ALA A 189 17.46 -13.86 -5.42
N GLN A 190 17.12 -13.31 -4.25
CA GLN A 190 17.95 -13.46 -3.05
C GLN A 190 18.11 -14.92 -2.60
N MET A 191 17.03 -15.72 -2.60
CA MET A 191 17.06 -17.12 -2.17
C MET A 191 17.82 -18.01 -3.15
N LEU A 192 17.85 -17.68 -4.44
CA LEU A 192 18.73 -18.35 -5.41
C LEU A 192 20.20 -18.10 -5.07
N LEU A 193 20.59 -16.85 -4.81
CA LEU A 193 21.95 -16.53 -4.38
C LEU A 193 22.31 -17.21 -3.06
N TYR A 194 21.39 -17.22 -2.09
CA TYR A 194 21.60 -17.90 -0.82
C TYR A 194 21.64 -19.42 -0.98
N GLY A 195 20.93 -20.00 -1.94
CA GLY A 195 21.05 -21.42 -2.28
C GLY A 195 22.47 -21.81 -2.67
N LEU A 196 23.21 -20.95 -3.40
CA LEU A 196 24.61 -21.18 -3.73
C LEU A 196 25.49 -21.19 -2.48
N LEU A 197 25.23 -20.26 -1.55
CA LEU A 197 25.94 -20.19 -0.27
C LEU A 197 25.63 -21.41 0.61
N THR A 198 24.36 -21.82 0.69
CA THR A 198 23.91 -23.02 1.40
C THR A 198 24.58 -24.27 0.84
N LEU A 199 24.70 -24.39 -0.49
CA LEU A 199 25.38 -25.51 -1.13
C LEU A 199 26.89 -25.53 -0.78
N GLY A 200 27.54 -24.36 -0.78
CA GLY A 200 28.93 -24.22 -0.34
C GLY A 200 29.12 -24.63 1.12
N MET A 201 28.24 -24.19 2.01
CA MET A 201 28.22 -24.62 3.42
C MET A 201 27.96 -26.13 3.55
N GLY A 202 27.06 -26.69 2.76
CA GLY A 202 26.79 -28.13 2.71
C GLY A 202 28.06 -28.94 2.42
N LYS A 203 28.90 -28.48 1.47
CA LYS A 203 30.19 -29.11 1.18
C LYS A 203 31.18 -29.03 2.35
N ILE A 204 31.27 -27.89 3.04
CA ILE A 204 32.14 -27.71 4.22
C ILE A 204 31.72 -28.65 5.35
N VAL A 205 30.41 -28.79 5.56
CA VAL A 205 29.83 -29.59 6.65
C VAL A 205 29.53 -31.03 6.20
N LYS A 206 29.95 -31.44 5.00
CA LYS A 206 29.82 -32.79 4.42
C LYS A 206 28.37 -33.32 4.32
N VAL A 207 27.40 -32.42 4.10
CA VAL A 207 26.00 -32.79 3.84
C VAL A 207 25.76 -32.79 2.32
N PRO A 208 25.49 -33.95 1.70
CA PRO A 208 25.19 -34.00 0.28
C PRO A 208 23.80 -33.39 0.03
N MET A 209 23.72 -32.42 -0.87
CA MET A 209 22.45 -31.80 -1.28
C MET A 209 22.58 -31.28 -2.70
N GLU A 210 21.47 -31.33 -3.44
CA GLU A 210 21.39 -30.69 -4.75
C GLU A 210 21.15 -29.18 -4.59
N TYR A 211 21.34 -28.41 -5.67
CA TYR A 211 21.11 -26.97 -5.62
C TYR A 211 19.64 -26.64 -5.30
N GLN A 212 18.69 -27.41 -5.83
CA GLN A 212 17.27 -27.25 -5.53
C GLN A 212 16.97 -27.41 -4.03
N ASP A 213 17.57 -28.42 -3.41
CA ASP A 213 17.47 -28.68 -1.97
C ASP A 213 18.10 -27.55 -1.14
N ALA A 214 19.23 -27.01 -1.60
CA ALA A 214 19.91 -25.89 -0.97
C ALA A 214 19.08 -24.59 -1.00
N VAL A 215 18.43 -24.28 -2.13
CA VAL A 215 17.51 -23.14 -2.25
C VAL A 215 16.27 -23.34 -1.36
N ARG A 216 15.71 -24.55 -1.34
CA ARG A 216 14.56 -24.89 -0.48
C ARG A 216 14.91 -24.71 1.00
N LEU A 217 16.06 -25.21 1.42
CA LEU A 217 16.54 -25.05 2.79
C LEU A 217 16.81 -23.58 3.12
N ALA A 218 17.36 -22.80 2.20
CA ALA A 218 17.57 -21.36 2.38
C ALA A 218 16.24 -20.61 2.58
N CYS A 219 15.20 -20.93 1.80
CA CYS A 219 13.87 -20.33 1.95
C CYS A 219 13.30 -20.54 3.36
N VAL A 220 13.49 -21.73 3.94
CA VAL A 220 12.99 -22.04 5.29
C VAL A 220 13.89 -21.45 6.38
N ALA A 221 15.22 -21.53 6.23
CA ALA A 221 16.17 -21.00 7.20
C ALA A 221 16.13 -19.48 7.32
N CYS A 222 15.78 -18.76 6.25
CA CYS A 222 15.69 -17.31 6.26
C CYS A 222 14.40 -16.76 6.87
N THR A 223 13.38 -17.59 7.12
CA THR A 223 12.10 -17.15 7.74
C THR A 223 12.26 -16.25 8.97
N PRO A 224 13.07 -16.60 10.00
CA PRO A 224 13.27 -15.72 11.16
C PRO A 224 13.90 -14.36 10.77
N VAL A 225 14.76 -14.32 9.76
CA VAL A 225 15.39 -13.10 9.27
C VAL A 225 14.39 -12.22 8.52
N LEU A 226 13.54 -12.83 7.69
CA LEU A 226 12.46 -12.13 6.99
C LEU A 226 11.46 -11.54 7.99
N ALA A 227 11.13 -12.28 9.05
CA ALA A 227 10.27 -11.80 10.12
C ALA A 227 10.94 -10.63 10.88
N ALA A 228 12.23 -10.73 11.21
CA ALA A 228 12.97 -9.65 11.86
C ALA A 228 13.01 -8.39 10.98
N ASP A 229 13.27 -8.52 9.69
CA ASP A 229 13.29 -7.41 8.73
C ASP A 229 11.91 -6.73 8.66
N ALA A 230 10.84 -7.51 8.52
CA ALA A 230 9.47 -6.99 8.55
C ALA A 230 9.15 -6.24 9.86
N LEU A 231 9.60 -6.74 11.02
CA LEU A 231 9.44 -6.07 12.30
C LEU A 231 10.19 -4.73 12.34
N THR A 232 11.43 -4.66 11.86
CA THR A 232 12.17 -3.40 11.82
C THR A 232 11.53 -2.37 10.92
N MET A 233 10.97 -2.80 9.78
CA MET A 233 10.21 -1.95 8.87
C MET A 233 8.95 -1.39 9.55
N MET A 234 8.23 -2.22 10.31
CA MET A 234 7.06 -1.76 11.09
C MET A 234 7.44 -0.76 12.19
N MET A 235 8.61 -0.94 12.81
CA MET A 235 9.13 -0.05 13.86
C MET A 235 9.85 1.19 13.32
N MET A 236 9.96 1.34 11.99
CA MET A 236 10.72 2.41 11.33
C MET A 236 12.21 2.44 11.73
N ILE A 237 12.77 1.30 12.15
CA ILE A 237 14.18 1.17 12.55
C ILE A 237 14.99 0.78 11.31
N HIS A 238 16.02 1.57 11.01
CA HIS A 238 16.89 1.34 9.86
C HIS A 238 18.11 0.54 10.30
N LEU A 239 18.10 -0.77 10.09
CA LEU A 239 19.29 -1.60 10.27
C LEU A 239 20.06 -1.77 8.94
N PRO A 240 21.41 -1.78 8.98
CA PRO A 240 22.20 -2.06 7.78
C PRO A 240 21.90 -3.45 7.22
N GLY A 241 21.79 -3.56 5.89
CA GLY A 241 21.53 -4.85 5.22
C GLY A 241 22.55 -5.95 5.55
N LEU A 242 23.79 -5.57 5.91
CA LEU A 242 24.84 -6.49 6.36
C LEU A 242 24.45 -7.25 7.64
N VAL A 243 23.66 -6.64 8.53
CA VAL A 243 23.20 -7.29 9.77
C VAL A 243 22.24 -8.44 9.44
N PHE A 244 21.26 -8.19 8.57
CA PHE A 244 20.33 -9.23 8.10
C PHE A 244 21.04 -10.31 7.28
N PHE A 245 22.04 -9.93 6.48
CA PHE A 245 22.88 -10.89 5.77
C PHE A 245 23.63 -11.81 6.75
N ALA A 246 24.30 -11.25 7.75
CA ALA A 246 25.01 -12.03 8.76
C ALA A 246 24.06 -12.97 9.52
N LEU A 247 22.89 -12.48 9.91
CA LEU A 247 21.86 -13.29 10.56
C LEU A 247 21.39 -14.45 9.65
N ALA A 248 21.17 -14.17 8.36
CA ALA A 248 20.82 -15.20 7.38
C ALA A 248 21.90 -16.27 7.26
N MET A 249 23.18 -15.88 7.24
CA MET A 249 24.28 -16.84 7.19
C MET A 249 24.33 -17.73 8.41
N VAL A 250 24.10 -17.18 9.61
CA VAL A 250 24.02 -17.97 10.86
C VAL A 250 22.84 -18.95 10.81
N CYS A 251 21.65 -18.50 10.40
CA CYS A 251 20.48 -19.36 10.29
C CYS A 251 20.67 -20.49 9.27
N ILE A 252 21.21 -20.17 8.09
CA ILE A 252 21.53 -21.16 7.04
C ILE A 252 22.56 -22.16 7.56
N TYR A 253 23.63 -21.70 8.20
CA TYR A 253 24.64 -22.60 8.76
C TYR A 253 24.05 -23.56 9.80
N CYS A 254 23.20 -23.07 10.71
CA CYS A 254 22.49 -23.90 11.68
C CYS A 254 21.56 -24.92 11.00
N ALA A 255 20.86 -24.52 9.94
CA ALA A 255 19.98 -25.41 9.17
C ALA A 255 20.77 -26.51 8.44
N VAL A 256 21.91 -26.18 7.84
CA VAL A 256 22.81 -27.16 7.20
C VAL A 256 23.39 -28.10 8.25
N LYS A 257 23.89 -27.57 9.38
CA LYS A 257 24.46 -28.38 10.46
C LYS A 257 23.44 -29.34 11.08
N ALA A 258 22.16 -28.97 11.15
CA ALA A 258 21.10 -29.87 11.61
C ALA A 258 20.97 -31.17 10.77
N ASN A 259 21.57 -31.19 9.57
CA ASN A 259 21.53 -32.30 8.63
C ASN A 259 22.82 -33.15 8.62
N THR A 260 23.81 -32.89 9.49
CA THR A 260 25.07 -33.65 9.53
C THR A 260 24.93 -35.08 10.03
N GLU A 261 23.92 -35.37 10.86
CA GLU A 261 23.63 -36.72 11.34
C GLU A 261 23.26 -37.71 10.20
N ARG A 262 23.08 -37.19 8.98
CA ARG A 262 22.92 -37.98 7.74
C ARG A 262 24.20 -38.72 7.32
N GLY A 263 25.38 -38.19 7.65
CA GLY A 263 26.66 -38.69 7.13
C GLY A 263 27.17 -40.00 7.73
N THR A 264 26.55 -40.52 8.80
CA THR A 264 27.03 -41.70 9.54
C THR A 264 26.34 -43.01 9.18
N VAL A 265 25.32 -43.00 8.32
CA VAL A 265 24.50 -44.21 8.05
C VAL A 265 24.80 -44.85 6.68
N HIS A 266 25.54 -44.18 5.80
CA HIS A 266 25.91 -44.70 4.46
C HIS A 266 27.41 -44.58 4.13
N GLY A 267 28.27 -44.76 5.14
CA GLY A 267 29.72 -44.93 4.96
C GLY A 267 30.09 -46.40 5.03
#